data_AF-A0A438BZN3-F1
#
_entry.id   AF-A0A438BZN3-F1
#
_cell.length_a   1.000
_cell.length_b   1.000
_cell.length_c   1.000
_cell.angle_alpha   90.00
_cell.angle_beta   90.00
_cell.angle_gamma   90.00
#
_symmetry.space_group_name_H-M   'P 1'
#
loop_
_entity.id
_entity.type
_entity.pdbx_description
1 polymer ?
#
loop_
_entity_poly.entity_id
_entity_poly.type
_entity_poly.pdbx_seq_one_letter_code
_entity_poly.pdbx_strand_id
1 'polypeptide(L)'
;MMDFVEWIEERDVVQQLVELAIACKDCLTELTDFTLAYLNRDLSIISEKTNYCSEVEMAGVYYNHGNNRLELALARNSWRVRVNKLLEDSQKPLIQHIQKILKEGLAISIPPEDHFRQKLTELKCIGLQWAENAKKVSMDSGALGLDEVCELITQGENLPVHFEKELKLLRARSMLYCICRKPYDQRAMIACDQCDE
;
A
#
# COMPACT_ATOMS: atom_id res chain seq x y z
N MET A 1 45.84 -44.92 -19.08
CA MET A 1 45.12 -45.30 -17.83
C MET A 1 44.81 -44.08 -16.97
N MET A 2 45.52 -42.95 -17.11
CA MET A 2 45.17 -41.66 -16.49
C MET A 2 43.87 -41.05 -17.06
N ASP A 3 43.71 -41.02 -18.39
CA ASP A 3 42.56 -40.36 -19.06
C ASP A 3 41.17 -40.93 -18.73
N PHE A 4 41.07 -42.17 -18.25
CA PHE A 4 39.78 -42.81 -17.95
C PHE A 4 39.28 -42.50 -16.53
N VAL A 5 40.21 -42.22 -15.60
CA VAL A 5 39.87 -41.88 -14.20
C VAL A 5 39.45 -40.42 -14.11
N GLU A 6 40.14 -39.51 -14.80
CA GLU A 6 39.76 -38.09 -14.90
C GLU A 6 38.36 -37.93 -15.52
N TRP A 7 38.02 -38.73 -16.54
CA TRP A 7 36.69 -38.74 -17.15
C TRP A 7 35.55 -39.21 -16.22
N ILE A 8 35.85 -40.10 -15.27
CA ILE A 8 34.86 -40.57 -14.28
C ILE A 8 34.66 -39.51 -13.21
N GLU A 9 35.73 -38.87 -12.73
CA GLU A 9 35.67 -37.79 -11.75
C GLU A 9 34.91 -36.57 -12.29
N GLU A 10 35.17 -36.16 -13.55
CA GLU A 10 34.41 -35.09 -14.20
C GLU A 10 32.91 -35.41 -14.30
N ARG A 11 32.56 -36.66 -14.62
CA ARG A 11 31.16 -37.10 -14.73
C ARG A 11 30.44 -37.08 -13.38
N ASP A 12 31.11 -37.50 -12.31
CA ASP A 12 30.55 -37.49 -10.96
C ASP A 12 30.34 -36.05 -10.45
N VAL A 13 31.27 -35.13 -10.75
CA VAL A 13 31.11 -33.70 -10.43
C VAL A 13 29.94 -33.09 -11.21
N VAL A 14 29.82 -33.39 -12.51
CA VAL A 14 28.69 -32.92 -13.31
C VAL A 14 27.36 -33.46 -12.78
N GLN A 15 27.32 -34.74 -12.38
CA GLN A 15 26.11 -35.34 -11.80
C GLN A 15 25.70 -34.64 -10.50
N GLN A 16 26.65 -34.39 -9.59
CA GLN A 16 26.38 -33.65 -8.34
C GLN A 16 25.89 -32.22 -8.61
N LEU A 17 26.45 -31.53 -9.60
CA LEU A 17 25.99 -30.21 -10.00
C LEU A 17 24.56 -30.23 -10.55
N VAL A 18 24.21 -31.24 -11.33
CA VAL A 18 22.84 -31.41 -11.85
C VAL A 18 21.86 -31.68 -10.71
N GLU A 19 22.21 -32.56 -9.77
CA GLU A 19 21.39 -32.85 -8.60
C GLU A 19 21.17 -31.62 -7.73
N LEU A 20 22.22 -30.85 -7.47
CA LEU A 20 22.13 -29.58 -6.74
C LEU A 20 21.26 -28.57 -7.49
N ALA A 21 21.42 -28.42 -8.80
CA ALA A 21 20.62 -27.51 -9.61
C ALA A 21 19.13 -27.88 -9.61
N ILE A 22 18.80 -29.18 -9.60
CA ILE A 22 17.42 -29.66 -9.46
C ILE A 22 16.87 -29.30 -8.07
N ALA A 23 17.63 -29.58 -7.01
CA ALA A 23 17.22 -29.24 -5.65
C ALA A 23 16.99 -27.73 -5.45
N CYS A 24 17.87 -26.88 -6.00
CA CYS A 24 17.69 -25.43 -5.98
C CYS A 24 16.41 -25.01 -6.72
N LYS A 25 16.19 -25.56 -7.92
CA LYS A 25 14.99 -25.26 -8.72
C LYS A 25 13.71 -25.64 -7.97
N ASP A 26 13.69 -26.80 -7.32
CA ASP A 26 12.54 -27.26 -6.56
C ASP A 26 12.29 -26.37 -5.33
N CYS A 27 13.35 -25.98 -4.60
CA CYS A 27 13.24 -25.02 -3.47
C CYS A 27 12.68 -23.67 -3.92
N LEU A 28 13.24 -23.09 -4.99
CA LEU A 28 12.78 -21.81 -5.54
C LEU A 28 11.33 -21.88 -6.03
N THR A 29 10.93 -23.02 -6.60
CA THR A 29 9.54 -23.23 -7.02
C THR A 29 8.60 -23.27 -5.84
N GLU A 30 8.93 -24.02 -4.78
CA GLU A 30 8.13 -24.08 -3.55
C GLU A 30 8.02 -22.70 -2.88
N LEU A 31 9.13 -21.96 -2.82
CA LEU A 31 9.17 -20.61 -2.26
C LEU A 31 8.32 -19.62 -3.08
N THR A 32 8.38 -19.74 -4.40
CA THR A 32 7.58 -18.93 -5.32
C THR A 32 6.09 -19.22 -5.10
N ASP A 33 5.71 -20.49 -5.07
CA ASP A 33 4.32 -20.93 -4.84
C ASP A 33 3.80 -20.44 -3.49
N PHE A 34 4.61 -20.58 -2.44
CA PHE A 34 4.30 -20.08 -1.10
C PHE A 34 4.07 -18.56 -1.11
N THR A 35 4.99 -17.78 -1.69
CA THR A 35 4.91 -16.31 -1.73
C THR A 35 3.70 -15.81 -2.53
N LEU A 36 3.35 -16.53 -3.60
CA LEU A 36 2.18 -16.22 -4.42
C LEU A 36 0.86 -16.51 -3.69
N ALA A 37 0.82 -17.58 -2.90
CA ALA A 37 -0.34 -17.98 -2.08
C ALA A 37 -0.42 -17.23 -0.73
N TYR A 38 0.65 -16.54 -0.33
CA TYR A 38 0.71 -15.84 0.95
C TYR A 38 -0.25 -14.64 0.99
N LEU A 39 -1.07 -14.54 2.03
CA LEU A 39 -2.10 -13.49 2.21
C LEU A 39 -1.99 -12.75 3.56
N ASN A 40 -1.10 -13.19 4.45
CA ASN A 40 -1.07 -12.72 5.85
C ASN A 40 -0.19 -11.46 6.02
N ARG A 41 -0.15 -10.91 7.23
CA ARG A 41 0.59 -9.69 7.60
C ARG A 41 2.07 -9.93 7.92
N ASP A 42 2.42 -11.14 8.35
CA ASP A 42 3.73 -11.44 8.93
C ASP A 42 4.78 -11.76 7.85
N LEU A 43 5.45 -10.73 7.38
CA LEU A 43 6.47 -10.85 6.34
C LEU A 43 7.74 -11.57 6.82
N SER A 44 7.92 -11.79 8.14
CA SER A 44 9.08 -12.52 8.65
C SER A 44 9.11 -13.98 8.18
N ILE A 45 7.94 -14.59 8.01
CA ILE A 45 7.80 -15.98 7.54
C ILE A 45 8.35 -16.13 6.11
N ILE A 46 8.17 -15.11 5.25
CA ILE A 46 8.75 -15.13 3.90
C ILE A 46 10.27 -15.04 4.00
N SER A 47 10.80 -14.17 4.88
CA SER A 47 12.24 -14.03 5.13
C SER A 47 12.87 -15.32 5.69
N GLU A 48 12.20 -16.00 6.62
CA GLU A 48 12.65 -17.30 7.16
C GLU A 48 12.71 -18.36 6.07
N LYS A 49 11.66 -18.47 5.24
CA LYS A 49 11.64 -19.40 4.10
C LYS A 49 12.67 -19.05 3.02
N THR A 50 12.96 -17.76 2.77
CA THR A 50 14.03 -17.37 1.84
C THR A 50 15.41 -17.76 2.37
N ASN A 51 15.66 -17.63 3.67
CA ASN A 51 16.94 -18.01 4.27
C ASN A 51 17.19 -19.51 4.10
N TYR A 52 16.16 -20.34 4.31
CA TYR A 52 16.23 -21.78 4.05
C TYR A 52 16.63 -22.11 2.61
N CYS A 53 16.04 -21.45 1.59
CA CYS A 53 16.47 -21.68 0.21
C CYS A 53 17.85 -21.08 -0.11
N SER A 54 18.29 -20.02 0.57
CA SER A 54 19.63 -19.46 0.37
C SER A 54 20.75 -20.36 0.92
N GLU A 55 20.47 -21.19 1.93
CA GLU A 55 21.41 -22.21 2.41
C GLU A 55 21.62 -23.33 1.36
N VAL A 56 20.71 -23.46 0.40
CA VAL A 56 20.79 -24.41 -0.72
C VAL A 56 21.56 -23.82 -1.91
N GLU A 57 21.79 -22.50 -1.97
CA GLU A 57 22.48 -21.82 -3.08
C GLU A 57 23.88 -21.28 -2.72
N MET A 58 24.91 -21.98 -3.21
CA MET A 58 26.23 -21.41 -3.54
C MET A 58 26.62 -21.79 -4.97
N ALA A 59 25.78 -21.47 -5.96
CA ALA A 59 26.18 -21.47 -7.37
C ALA A 59 25.23 -20.63 -8.21
N GLY A 60 25.76 -19.57 -8.82
CA GLY A 60 25.00 -18.70 -9.72
C GLY A 60 24.51 -19.46 -10.95
N VAL A 61 23.22 -19.78 -10.98
CA VAL A 61 22.57 -20.35 -12.15
C VAL A 61 21.51 -19.37 -12.65
N TYR A 62 21.82 -18.68 -13.74
CA TYR A 62 20.92 -17.73 -14.39
C TYR A 62 19.92 -18.51 -15.26
N TYR A 63 18.70 -18.72 -14.75
CA TYR A 63 17.63 -19.43 -15.47
C TYR A 63 16.71 -18.44 -16.22
N ASN A 64 16.83 -18.39 -17.55
CA ASN A 64 16.15 -17.40 -18.40
C ASN A 64 14.77 -17.83 -18.95
N HIS A 65 14.12 -18.90 -18.45
CA HIS A 65 12.85 -19.37 -19.03
C HIS A 65 11.76 -19.79 -18.02
N GLY A 66 11.90 -19.43 -16.73
CA GLY A 66 10.84 -19.56 -15.70
C GLY A 66 10.37 -18.21 -15.12
N ASN A 67 10.85 -17.11 -15.72
CA ASN A 67 11.09 -15.84 -15.07
C ASN A 67 9.80 -15.13 -14.55
N ASN A 68 8.66 -15.26 -15.24
CA ASN A 68 7.46 -14.48 -14.91
C ASN A 68 6.84 -14.81 -13.53
N ARG A 69 6.85 -16.08 -13.08
CA ARG A 69 6.23 -16.44 -11.78
C ARG A 69 7.06 -15.94 -10.59
N LEU A 70 8.37 -16.12 -10.67
CA LEU A 70 9.30 -15.62 -9.65
C LEU A 70 9.30 -14.08 -9.64
N GLU A 71 9.35 -13.44 -10.81
CA GLU A 71 9.23 -11.99 -10.93
C GLU A 71 7.91 -11.47 -10.32
N LEU A 72 6.79 -12.15 -10.58
CA LEU A 72 5.50 -11.81 -9.97
C LEU A 72 5.54 -11.98 -8.45
N ALA A 73 6.10 -13.07 -7.94
CA ALA A 73 6.24 -13.30 -6.50
C ALA A 73 7.09 -12.20 -5.83
N LEU A 74 8.21 -11.83 -6.44
CA LEU A 74 9.08 -10.74 -6.00
C LEU A 74 8.35 -9.40 -6.05
N ALA A 75 7.63 -9.10 -7.13
CA ALA A 75 6.86 -7.87 -7.27
C ALA A 75 5.76 -7.76 -6.20
N ARG A 76 5.04 -8.85 -5.92
CA ARG A 76 4.02 -8.90 -4.86
C ARG A 76 4.65 -8.71 -3.48
N ASN A 77 5.75 -9.39 -3.19
CA ASN A 77 6.44 -9.25 -1.91
C ASN A 77 6.98 -7.82 -1.71
N SER A 78 7.63 -7.26 -2.74
CA SER A 78 8.10 -5.88 -2.75
C SER A 78 6.96 -4.88 -2.50
N TRP A 79 5.79 -5.11 -3.12
CA TRP A 79 4.60 -4.31 -2.85
C TRP A 79 4.16 -4.42 -1.38
N ARG A 80 4.09 -5.62 -0.80
CA ARG A 80 3.71 -5.81 0.61
C ARG A 80 4.66 -5.11 1.57
N VAL A 81 5.97 -5.22 1.36
CA VAL A 81 6.98 -4.52 2.17
C VAL A 81 6.81 -3.00 2.10
N ARG A 82 6.59 -2.45 0.90
CA ARG A 82 6.33 -1.01 0.72
C ARG A 82 5.05 -0.57 1.43
N VAL A 83 3.99 -1.37 1.38
CA VAL A 83 2.73 -1.09 2.07
C VAL A 83 2.90 -1.17 3.58
N ASN A 84 3.58 -2.20 4.09
CA ASN A 84 3.83 -2.33 5.52
C ASN A 84 4.57 -1.09 6.06
N LYS A 85 5.62 -0.67 5.36
CA LYS A 85 6.36 0.55 5.71
C LYS A 85 5.49 1.80 5.69
N LEU A 86 4.58 1.93 4.72
CA LEU A 86 3.65 3.06 4.65
C LEU A 86 2.67 3.07 5.83
N LEU A 87 2.21 1.90 6.28
CA LEU A 87 1.25 1.76 7.36
C LEU A 87 1.90 1.92 8.75
N GLU A 88 3.18 1.59 8.88
CA GLU A 88 3.97 1.76 10.10
C GLU A 88 4.55 3.19 10.24
N ASP A 89 4.55 3.98 9.17
CA ASP A 89 5.04 5.35 9.23
C ASP A 89 4.17 6.20 10.17
N SER A 90 4.84 7.00 11.01
CA SER A 90 4.20 8.00 11.88
C SER A 90 3.41 9.06 11.10
N GLN A 91 3.78 9.31 9.85
CA GLN A 91 3.14 10.31 9.01
C GLN A 91 1.93 9.74 8.27
N LYS A 92 0.79 10.43 8.36
CA LYS A 92 -0.46 10.01 7.71
C LYS A 92 -0.33 10.07 6.20
N PRO A 93 -0.56 8.96 5.47
CA PRO A 93 -0.48 8.98 4.02
C PRO A 93 -1.59 9.81 3.39
N LEU A 94 -1.28 10.50 2.29
CA LEU A 94 -2.28 11.16 1.45
C LEU A 94 -3.20 10.12 0.80
N ILE A 95 -4.50 10.42 0.71
CA ILE A 95 -5.48 9.53 0.05
C ILE A 95 -5.08 9.18 -1.40
N GLN A 96 -4.46 10.12 -2.12
CA GLN A 96 -3.98 9.91 -3.49
C GLN A 96 -2.88 8.85 -3.54
N HIS A 97 -2.04 8.79 -2.51
CA HIS A 97 -0.98 7.80 -2.39
C HIS A 97 -1.59 6.40 -2.17
N ILE A 98 -2.57 6.28 -1.27
CA ILE A 98 -3.31 5.03 -1.04
C ILE A 98 -3.97 4.53 -2.34
N GLN A 99 -4.62 5.43 -3.09
CA GLN A 99 -5.23 5.09 -4.37
C GLN A 99 -4.21 4.64 -5.42
N LYS A 100 -3.03 5.27 -5.47
CA LYS A 100 -1.95 4.89 -6.38
C LYS A 100 -1.43 3.48 -6.06
N ILE A 101 -1.13 3.20 -4.80
CA ILE A 101 -0.62 1.90 -4.35
C ILE A 101 -1.64 0.78 -4.59
N LEU A 102 -2.93 1.04 -4.39
CA LEU A 102 -3.99 0.09 -4.74
C LEU A 102 -4.01 -0.21 -6.25
N LYS A 103 -3.81 0.80 -7.11
CA LYS A 103 -3.70 0.59 -8.57
C LYS A 103 -2.46 -0.24 -8.93
N GLU A 104 -1.32 0.02 -8.29
CA GLU A 104 -0.11 -0.80 -8.46
C GLU A 104 -0.37 -2.26 -8.05
N GLY A 105 -1.02 -2.48 -6.91
CA GLY A 105 -1.38 -3.82 -6.42
C GLY A 105 -2.31 -4.56 -7.37
N LEU A 106 -3.27 -3.86 -7.99
CA LEU A 106 -4.12 -4.42 -9.03
C LEU A 106 -3.34 -4.82 -10.28
N ALA A 107 -2.37 -4.00 -10.72
CA ALA A 107 -1.55 -4.29 -11.90
C ALA A 107 -0.71 -5.56 -11.75
N ILE A 108 -0.23 -5.85 -10.54
CA ILE A 108 0.50 -7.09 -10.21
C ILE A 108 -0.42 -8.20 -9.64
N SER A 109 -1.72 -8.04 -9.83
CA SER A 109 -2.74 -9.03 -9.46
C SER A 109 -2.69 -9.47 -7.98
N ILE A 110 -2.47 -8.55 -7.03
CA ILE A 110 -2.60 -8.85 -5.59
C ILE A 110 -4.02 -9.37 -5.30
N PRO A 111 -4.20 -10.53 -4.65
CA PRO A 111 -5.53 -11.06 -4.33
C PRO A 111 -6.35 -10.11 -3.44
N PRO A 112 -7.68 -10.02 -3.60
CA PRO A 112 -8.53 -9.20 -2.74
C PRO A 112 -8.53 -9.63 -1.26
N GLU A 113 -8.19 -10.89 -0.99
CA GLU A 113 -8.04 -11.48 0.35
C GLU A 113 -6.71 -11.12 1.02
N ASP A 114 -5.76 -10.52 0.30
CA ASP A 114 -4.47 -10.11 0.85
C ASP A 114 -4.67 -9.07 1.96
N HIS A 115 -4.09 -9.33 3.13
CA HIS A 115 -4.24 -8.50 4.32
C HIS A 115 -3.92 -7.02 4.07
N PHE A 116 -2.82 -6.74 3.36
CA PHE A 116 -2.40 -5.37 3.08
C PHE A 116 -3.36 -4.68 2.11
N ARG A 117 -3.86 -5.41 1.11
CA ARG A 117 -4.87 -4.89 0.18
C ARG A 117 -6.19 -4.59 0.88
N GLN A 118 -6.64 -5.47 1.78
CA GLN A 118 -7.84 -5.24 2.59
C GLN A 118 -7.69 -3.99 3.45
N LYS A 119 -6.54 -3.85 4.13
CA LYS A 119 -6.27 -2.69 4.98
C LYS A 119 -6.26 -1.38 4.20
N LEU A 120 -5.59 -1.34 3.05
CA LEU A 120 -5.61 -0.15 2.17
C LEU A 120 -7.01 0.17 1.64
N THR A 121 -7.81 -0.86 1.36
CA THR A 121 -9.19 -0.68 0.88
C THR A 121 -10.08 -0.09 1.98
N GLU A 122 -9.95 -0.57 3.22
CA GLU A 122 -10.63 0.00 4.38
C GLU A 122 -10.27 1.48 4.56
N LEU A 123 -8.97 1.82 4.57
CA LEU A 123 -8.49 3.20 4.67
C LEU A 123 -9.06 4.10 3.57
N LYS A 124 -9.08 3.59 2.33
CA LYS A 124 -9.65 4.30 1.18
C LYS A 124 -11.15 4.55 1.38
N CYS A 125 -11.91 3.54 1.81
CA CYS A 125 -13.36 3.66 2.00
C CYS A 125 -13.71 4.68 3.08
N ILE A 126 -13.08 4.57 4.26
CA ILE A 126 -13.28 5.51 5.37
C ILE A 126 -12.93 6.94 4.92
N GLY A 127 -11.76 7.10 4.28
CA GLY A 127 -11.31 8.40 3.81
C GLY A 127 -12.25 9.02 2.77
N LEU A 128 -12.70 8.25 1.78
CA LEU A 128 -13.61 8.76 0.75
C LEU A 128 -14.99 9.11 1.31
N GLN A 129 -15.50 8.32 2.27
CA GLN A 129 -16.77 8.62 2.93
C GLN A 129 -16.70 9.95 3.68
N TRP A 130 -15.62 10.18 4.45
CA TRP A 130 -15.42 11.44 5.14
C TRP A 130 -15.24 12.60 4.15
N ALA A 131 -14.43 12.43 3.10
CA ALA A 131 -14.17 13.48 2.12
C ALA A 131 -15.44 13.92 1.38
N GLU A 132 -16.31 12.99 1.02
CA GLU A 132 -17.59 13.30 0.41
C GLU A 132 -18.51 14.07 1.37
N ASN A 133 -18.51 13.69 2.66
CA ASN A 133 -19.26 14.44 3.67
C ASN A 133 -18.70 15.86 3.86
N ALA A 134 -17.38 15.99 3.99
CA ALA A 134 -16.69 17.27 4.12
C ALA A 134 -17.01 18.21 2.94
N LYS A 135 -17.00 17.67 1.72
CA LYS A 135 -17.38 18.42 0.51
C LYS A 135 -18.82 18.93 0.57
N LYS A 136 -19.78 18.08 0.93
CA LYS A 136 -21.19 18.48 1.08
C LYS A 136 -21.35 19.59 2.11
N VAL A 137 -20.74 19.43 3.29
CA VAL A 137 -20.80 20.40 4.38
C VAL A 137 -20.13 21.73 4.00
N SER A 138 -19.00 21.70 3.28
CA SER A 138 -18.37 22.94 2.80
C SER A 138 -19.22 23.76 1.82
N MET A 139 -20.24 23.15 1.21
CA MET A 139 -21.14 23.78 0.24
C MET A 139 -22.57 23.96 0.78
N ASP A 140 -22.77 23.73 2.08
CA ASP A 140 -24.10 23.64 2.73
C ASP A 140 -24.79 24.99 2.96
N SER A 141 -24.12 26.11 2.64
CA SER A 141 -24.62 27.47 2.88
C SER A 141 -25.04 27.76 4.33
N GLY A 142 -24.44 27.09 5.32
CA GLY A 142 -24.77 27.33 6.73
C GLY A 142 -25.74 26.32 7.35
N ALA A 143 -26.17 25.30 6.60
CA ALA A 143 -27.20 24.37 7.07
C ALA A 143 -26.79 23.53 8.30
N LEU A 144 -25.52 23.12 8.37
CA LEU A 144 -24.95 22.39 9.50
C LEU A 144 -24.43 23.37 10.57
N GLY A 145 -24.70 23.08 11.85
CA GLY A 145 -24.24 23.90 12.96
C GLY A 145 -22.72 23.94 13.05
N LEU A 146 -22.15 25.04 13.57
CA LEU A 146 -20.69 25.18 13.67
C LEU A 146 -20.04 24.13 14.57
N ASP A 147 -20.71 23.74 15.64
CA ASP A 147 -20.21 22.70 16.54
C ASP A 147 -20.05 21.36 15.78
N GLU A 148 -21.04 21.00 14.97
CA GLU A 148 -21.00 19.81 14.11
C GLU A 148 -19.92 19.92 13.01
N VAL A 149 -19.67 21.12 12.45
CA VAL A 149 -18.56 21.36 11.51
C VAL A 149 -17.21 21.15 12.19
N CYS A 150 -17.03 21.64 13.42
CA CYS A 150 -15.82 21.44 14.22
C CYS A 150 -15.59 19.98 14.57
N GLU A 151 -16.66 19.23 14.89
CA GLU A 151 -16.60 17.78 15.06
C GLU A 151 -16.14 17.08 13.78
N LEU A 152 -16.68 17.48 12.61
CA LEU A 152 -16.29 16.90 11.33
C LEU A 152 -14.82 17.16 10.97
N ILE A 153 -14.30 18.35 11.31
CA ILE A 153 -12.87 18.68 11.18
C ILE A 153 -12.04 17.75 12.08
N THR A 154 -12.44 17.61 13.34
CA THR A 154 -11.77 16.76 14.32
C THR A 154 -11.75 15.29 13.88
N GLN A 155 -12.86 14.79 13.33
CA GLN A 155 -12.94 13.45 12.73
C GLN A 155 -11.91 13.30 11.60
N GLY A 156 -11.84 14.28 10.69
CA GLY A 156 -10.90 14.30 9.58
C GLY A 156 -9.43 14.32 10.01
N GLU A 157 -9.11 15.15 11.00
CA GLU A 157 -7.78 15.24 11.59
C GLU A 157 -7.37 13.95 12.31
N ASN A 158 -8.33 13.18 12.82
CA ASN A 158 -8.10 11.89 13.47
C ASN A 158 -8.08 10.70 12.51
N LEU A 159 -8.43 10.89 11.23
CA LEU A 159 -8.36 9.81 10.25
C LEU A 159 -6.92 9.29 10.09
N PRO A 160 -6.75 8.00 9.75
CA PRO A 160 -5.45 7.42 9.43
C PRO A 160 -4.89 7.84 8.05
N VAL A 161 -5.56 8.78 7.37
CA VAL A 161 -5.20 9.32 6.05
C VAL A 161 -5.38 10.84 6.05
N HIS A 162 -4.52 11.55 5.32
CA HIS A 162 -4.52 13.02 5.30
C HIS A 162 -5.32 13.61 4.13
N PHE A 163 -6.11 14.66 4.42
CA PHE A 163 -6.99 15.37 3.49
C PHE A 163 -6.82 16.90 3.57
N GLU A 164 -5.77 17.41 2.94
CA GLU A 164 -5.41 18.83 3.02
C GLU A 164 -6.48 19.77 2.46
N LYS A 165 -7.11 19.43 1.33
CA LYS A 165 -8.04 20.34 0.62
C LYS A 165 -9.36 20.44 1.36
N GLU A 166 -9.91 19.30 1.75
CA GLU A 166 -11.19 19.19 2.44
C GLU A 166 -11.13 19.84 3.82
N LEU A 167 -10.04 19.63 4.58
CA LEU A 167 -9.84 20.31 5.86
C LEU A 167 -9.76 21.82 5.70
N LYS A 168 -9.09 22.33 4.67
CA LYS A 168 -9.06 23.78 4.37
C LYS A 168 -10.43 24.34 4.06
N LEU A 169 -11.24 23.63 3.27
CA LEU A 169 -12.61 24.03 2.94
C LEU A 169 -13.51 24.07 4.19
N LEU A 170 -13.43 23.05 5.04
CA LEU A 170 -14.19 23.01 6.29
C LEU A 170 -13.75 24.11 7.26
N ARG A 171 -12.44 24.36 7.39
CA ARG A 171 -11.94 25.47 8.22
C ARG A 171 -12.43 26.82 7.71
N ALA A 172 -12.38 27.06 6.39
CA ALA A 172 -12.96 28.28 5.81
C ALA A 172 -14.46 28.42 6.09
N ARG A 173 -15.22 27.31 6.03
CA ARG A 173 -16.66 27.27 6.39
C ARG A 173 -16.91 27.50 7.89
N SER A 174 -15.97 27.14 8.76
CA SER A 174 -16.09 27.41 10.20
C SER A 174 -15.76 28.85 10.58
N MET A 175 -15.12 29.63 9.70
CA MET A 175 -14.83 31.04 9.96
C MET A 175 -16.09 31.89 9.82
N LEU A 176 -16.42 32.62 10.88
CA LEU A 176 -17.54 33.55 10.92
C LEU A 176 -17.08 34.95 10.55
N TYR A 177 -17.68 35.52 9.50
CA TYR A 177 -17.37 36.86 9.02
C TYR A 177 -18.45 37.91 9.36
N CYS A 178 -19.67 37.49 9.77
CA CYS A 178 -20.71 38.36 10.34
C CYS A 178 -21.46 37.65 11.49
N ILE A 179 -22.11 38.45 12.33
CA ILE A 179 -22.93 38.02 13.48
C ILE A 179 -24.09 37.11 13.08
N CYS A 180 -24.57 37.17 11.83
CA CYS A 180 -25.57 36.26 11.28
C CYS A 180 -25.07 34.81 11.16
N ARG A 181 -23.77 34.57 11.37
CA ARG A 181 -23.11 33.25 11.37
C ARG A 181 -23.26 32.46 10.05
N LYS A 182 -23.66 33.13 8.96
CA LYS A 182 -23.70 32.53 7.62
C LYS A 182 -22.30 32.49 7.00
N PRO A 183 -21.98 31.46 6.19
CA PRO A 183 -20.70 31.36 5.51
C PRO A 183 -20.49 32.50 4.52
N TYR A 184 -19.24 32.93 4.39
CA TYR A 184 -18.82 33.98 3.48
C TYR A 184 -18.94 33.55 2.02
N ASP A 185 -19.64 34.35 1.22
CA ASP A 185 -19.96 34.08 -0.19
C ASP A 185 -18.85 34.50 -1.17
N GLN A 186 -17.66 34.81 -0.65
CA GLN A 186 -16.46 35.23 -1.41
C GLN A 186 -16.57 36.59 -2.11
N ARG A 187 -17.60 37.41 -1.84
CA ARG A 187 -17.68 38.79 -2.33
C ARG A 187 -16.91 39.74 -1.42
N ALA A 188 -16.24 40.75 -1.95
CA ALA A 188 -15.63 41.79 -1.13
C ALA A 188 -16.70 42.38 -0.18
N MET A 189 -16.57 42.14 1.12
CA MET A 189 -17.63 42.40 2.10
C MET A 189 -17.10 43.40 3.12
N ILE A 190 -17.74 44.56 3.15
CA ILE A 190 -17.47 45.63 4.12
C ILE A 190 -18.41 45.51 5.32
N ALA A 191 -19.65 45.04 5.09
CA ALA A 191 -20.69 44.74 6.07
C ALA A 191 -21.60 43.64 5.50
N CYS A 192 -22.44 43.01 6.32
CA CYS A 192 -23.38 42.00 5.83
C CYS A 192 -24.76 42.57 5.54
N ASP A 193 -25.23 42.43 4.30
CA ASP A 193 -26.59 42.85 3.88
C ASP A 193 -27.74 42.18 4.67
N GLN A 194 -27.46 41.12 5.42
CA GLN A 194 -28.44 40.42 6.26
C GLN A 194 -28.41 40.87 7.73
N CYS A 195 -27.25 41.32 8.24
CA CYS A 195 -27.10 41.80 9.62
C CYS A 195 -26.98 43.34 9.71
N ASP A 196 -26.80 44.03 8.58
CA ASP A 196 -26.60 45.49 8.42
C ASP A 196 -25.50 46.07 9.33
N GLU A 197 -24.56 45.21 9.74
CA GLU A 197 -23.37 45.47 10.55
C GLU A 197 -22.10 44.95 9.84
#